data_AF-A0A7J0GB87-F1
#
_entry.id   AF-A0A7J0GB87-F1
#
_cell.length_a   1.000
_cell.length_b   1.000
_cell.length_c   1.000
_cell.angle_alpha   90.00
_cell.angle_beta   90.00
_cell.angle_gamma   90.00
#
_symmetry.space_group_name_H-M   'P 1'
#
loop_
_entity.id
_entity.type
_entity.pdbx_description
1 polymer ?
#
loop_
_entity_poly.entity_id
_entity_poly.type
_entity_poly.pdbx_seq_one_letter_code
_entity_poly.pdbx_strand_id
1 'polypeptide(L)'
;MNSTGNLQVVDLWYDWPNGRNFNIIQAQLGKLKYDLEWNNGTSYIYTLDSDKECRVLHFEVGILRPDWLDGANYLGQRYMDGFLCNVWEKVDFIWYYEDVETKRPVYWEFYTGSE
;
A
#
# COMPACT_ATOMS: atom_id res chain seq x y z
N MET A 1 4.56 2.36 -11.41
CA MET A 1 3.56 3.14 -12.19
C MET A 1 2.56 2.21 -12.86
N ASN A 2 1.26 2.54 -12.90
CA ASN A 2 0.26 1.70 -13.56
C ASN A 2 0.34 1.83 -15.09
N SER A 3 1.06 0.92 -15.74
CA SER A 3 1.25 0.93 -17.20
C SER A 3 -0.01 0.62 -18.01
N THR A 4 -1.07 0.13 -17.35
CA THR A 4 -2.33 -0.24 -18.01
C THR A 4 -3.40 0.86 -17.94
N GLY A 5 -3.21 1.87 -17.08
CA GLY A 5 -4.21 2.93 -16.83
C GLY A 5 -5.42 2.49 -15.99
N ASN A 6 -5.48 1.23 -15.53
CA ASN A 6 -6.60 0.71 -14.74
C ASN A 6 -6.69 1.33 -13.34
N LEU A 7 -7.72 2.12 -13.05
CA LEU A 7 -7.89 2.74 -11.74
C LEU A 7 -8.64 1.81 -10.75
N GLN A 8 -8.24 1.89 -9.49
CA GLN A 8 -8.95 1.28 -8.37
C GLN A 8 -8.96 2.22 -7.16
N VAL A 9 -10.01 2.13 -6.36
CA VAL A 9 -10.11 2.75 -5.05
C VAL A 9 -9.93 1.67 -4.00
N VAL A 10 -9.17 1.98 -2.95
CA VAL A 10 -8.93 1.07 -1.83
C VAL A 10 -9.29 1.78 -0.53
N ASP A 11 -10.27 1.25 0.19
CA ASP A 11 -10.48 1.61 1.59
C ASP A 11 -9.63 0.67 2.45
N LEU A 12 -8.72 1.24 3.24
CA LEU A 12 -7.74 0.51 4.04
C LEU A 12 -8.00 0.72 5.54
N TRP A 13 -8.12 -0.37 6.27
CA TRP A 13 -8.03 -0.42 7.73
C TRP A 13 -6.69 -1.02 8.13
N TYR A 14 -5.86 -0.22 8.78
CA TYR A 14 -4.53 -0.60 9.24
C TYR A 14 -4.56 -0.86 10.76
N ASP A 15 -4.28 -2.09 11.18
CA ASP A 15 -4.34 -2.53 12.58
C ASP A 15 -3.07 -3.30 12.94
N TRP A 16 -1.95 -2.56 13.04
CA TRP A 16 -0.66 -3.13 13.40
C TRP A 16 -0.63 -3.87 14.74
N PRO A 17 -1.23 -3.37 15.84
CA PRO A 17 -1.21 -4.08 17.12
C PRO A 17 -1.83 -5.48 17.05
N ASN A 18 -2.82 -5.69 16.18
CA ASN A 18 -3.42 -7.00 15.92
C ASN A 18 -2.88 -7.67 14.65
N GLY A 19 -1.85 -7.11 14.03
CA GLY A 19 -1.11 -7.73 12.93
C GLY A 19 -1.89 -7.90 11.64
N ARG A 20 -2.79 -6.96 11.29
CA ARG A 20 -3.62 -7.09 10.08
C ARG A 20 -3.86 -5.79 9.34
N ASN A 21 -3.98 -5.91 8.02
CA ASN A 21 -4.56 -4.90 7.13
C ASN A 21 -5.81 -5.47 6.48
N PHE A 22 -6.84 -4.65 6.37
CA PHE A 22 -8.03 -5.01 5.63
C PHE A 22 -8.26 -4.01 4.52
N ASN A 23 -8.25 -4.48 3.28
CA ASN A 23 -8.48 -3.67 2.10
C ASN A 23 -9.84 -4.02 1.49
N ILE A 24 -10.63 -3.01 1.18
CA ILE A 24 -11.80 -3.13 0.30
C ILE A 24 -11.42 -2.47 -1.02
N ILE A 25 -11.36 -3.27 -2.08
CA ILE A 25 -10.77 -2.89 -3.36
C ILE A 25 -11.88 -2.84 -4.41
N GLN A 26 -12.14 -1.65 -4.95
CA GLN A 26 -13.06 -1.44 -6.05
C GLN A 26 -12.30 -0.97 -7.30
N ALA A 27 -12.14 -1.87 -8.27
CA ALA A 27 -11.66 -1.51 -9.60
C ALA A 27 -12.78 -0.90 -10.44
N GLN A 28 -12.46 0.03 -11.37
CA GLN A 28 -13.45 0.78 -12.15
C GLN A 28 -14.51 -0.09 -12.85
N LEU A 29 -14.13 -1.28 -13.34
CA LEU A 29 -15.02 -2.25 -14.03
C LEU A 29 -14.90 -3.66 -13.44
N GLY A 30 -14.39 -3.80 -12.21
CA GLY A 30 -14.12 -5.09 -11.57
C GLY A 30 -15.11 -5.44 -10.47
N LYS A 31 -15.04 -6.71 -10.03
CA LYS A 31 -15.73 -7.18 -8.83
C LYS A 31 -15.16 -6.48 -7.58
N LEU A 32 -16.03 -6.12 -6.64
CA LEU A 32 -15.62 -5.68 -5.30
C LEU A 32 -14.86 -6.82 -4.61
N LYS A 33 -13.63 -6.54 -4.17
CA LYS A 33 -12.77 -7.54 -3.50
C LYS A 33 -12.45 -7.10 -2.08
N TYR A 34 -12.31 -8.08 -1.22
CA TYR A 34 -11.85 -7.94 0.14
C TYR A 34 -10.49 -8.63 0.24
N ASP A 35 -9.50 -7.97 0.81
CA ASP A 35 -8.17 -8.51 1.04
C ASP A 35 -7.80 -8.36 2.52
N LEU A 36 -7.78 -9.48 3.24
CA LEU A 36 -7.34 -9.55 4.63
C LEU A 36 -5.89 -10.05 4.67
N GLU A 37 -4.97 -9.13 4.91
CA GLU A 37 -3.54 -9.38 4.98
C GLU A 37 -3.10 -9.49 6.45
N TRP A 38 -2.32 -10.51 6.76
CA TRP A 38 -1.73 -10.74 8.07
C TRP A 38 -0.23 -10.43 8.06
N ASN A 39 0.29 -10.02 9.21
CA ASN A 39 1.71 -9.72 9.40
C ASN A 39 2.64 -10.96 9.31
N ASN A 40 2.07 -12.17 9.24
CA ASN A 40 2.79 -13.40 8.94
C ASN A 40 2.93 -13.67 7.43
N GLY A 41 2.50 -12.72 6.58
CA GLY A 41 2.56 -12.80 5.13
C GLY A 41 1.38 -13.51 4.47
N THR A 42 0.42 -14.05 5.22
CA THR A 42 -0.79 -14.65 4.63
C THR A 42 -1.82 -13.59 4.25
N SER A 43 -2.36 -13.66 3.04
CA SER A 43 -3.48 -12.84 2.57
C SER A 43 -4.64 -13.71 2.12
N TYR A 44 -5.87 -13.28 2.45
CA TYR A 44 -7.12 -13.88 2.01
C TYR A 44 -7.86 -12.90 1.11
N ILE A 45 -7.99 -13.23 -0.17
CA ILE A 45 -8.66 -12.38 -1.15
C ILE A 45 -9.97 -13.04 -1.57
N TYR A 46 -11.09 -12.35 -1.35
CA TYR A 46 -12.41 -12.92 -1.56
C TYR A 46 -13.45 -11.90 -2.04
N THR A 47 -14.60 -12.41 -2.48
CA THR A 47 -15.80 -11.63 -2.82
C THR A 47 -16.97 -12.06 -1.93
N LEU A 48 -17.83 -11.13 -1.51
CA LEU A 48 -19.01 -11.44 -0.71
C LEU A 48 -20.30 -11.55 -1.54
N ASP A 49 -20.42 -10.73 -2.58
CA ASP A 49 -21.68 -10.52 -3.30
C ASP A 49 -21.79 -11.37 -4.57
N SER A 50 -20.66 -11.57 -5.26
CA SER A 50 -20.57 -12.33 -6.52
C SER A 50 -20.40 -13.84 -6.27
N ASP A 51 -19.74 -14.57 -7.18
CA ASP A 51 -19.50 -16.03 -7.20
C ASP A 51 -18.78 -16.63 -5.95
N LYS A 52 -18.68 -15.87 -4.84
CA LYS A 52 -18.07 -16.24 -3.56
C LYS A 52 -16.69 -16.88 -3.74
N GLU A 53 -15.91 -16.28 -4.62
CA GLU A 53 -14.53 -16.66 -4.86
C GLU A 53 -13.68 -16.35 -3.62
N CYS A 54 -12.72 -17.23 -3.33
CA CYS A 54 -11.72 -17.03 -2.30
C CYS A 54 -10.38 -17.61 -2.78
N ARG A 55 -9.30 -16.87 -2.56
CA ARG A 55 -7.92 -17.34 -2.77
C ARG A 55 -7.07 -16.96 -1.57
N VAL A 56 -6.12 -17.83 -1.25
CA VAL A 56 -5.10 -17.58 -0.23
C VAL A 56 -3.78 -17.32 -0.94
N LEU A 57 -3.09 -16.26 -0.54
CA LEU A 57 -1.76 -15.91 -1.01
C LEU A 57 -0.79 -15.87 0.16
N HIS A 58 0.49 -16.10 -0.13
CA HIS A 58 1.57 -15.84 0.80
C HIS A 58 2.53 -14.84 0.17
N PHE A 59 2.75 -13.72 0.85
CA PHE A 59 3.60 -12.61 0.42
C PHE A 59 4.54 -12.24 1.57
N GLU A 60 5.82 -12.57 1.44
CA GLU A 60 6.81 -12.48 2.52
C GLU A 60 6.97 -11.06 3.11
N VAL A 61 6.64 -10.02 2.33
CA VAL A 61 6.74 -8.62 2.77
C VAL A 61 5.74 -8.31 3.89
N GLY A 62 4.57 -8.96 3.89
CA GLY A 62 3.49 -8.73 4.86
C GLY A 62 2.91 -7.30 4.80
N ILE A 63 2.37 -6.84 5.93
CA ILE A 63 1.80 -5.50 6.07
C ILE A 63 2.87 -4.46 6.43
N LEU A 64 2.62 -3.19 6.07
CA LEU A 64 3.51 -2.07 6.41
C LEU A 64 3.80 -2.05 7.92
N ARG A 65 5.06 -1.96 8.32
CA ARG A 65 5.46 -1.95 9.74
C ARG A 65 5.58 -0.51 10.26
N PRO A 66 5.50 -0.25 11.58
CA PRO A 66 5.71 1.09 12.14
C PRO A 66 7.09 1.66 11.83
N ASP A 67 8.09 0.81 11.64
CA ASP A 67 9.45 1.14 11.24
C ASP A 67 9.66 1.07 9.71
N TRP A 68 8.62 1.32 8.92
CA TRP A 68 8.63 1.21 7.46
C TRP A 68 9.73 2.02 6.75
N LEU A 69 10.26 3.06 7.38
CA LEU A 69 11.40 3.86 6.89
C LEU A 69 12.77 3.40 7.42
N ASP A 70 12.85 2.34 8.22
CA ASP A 70 14.14 1.81 8.69
C ASP A 70 15.02 1.41 7.49
N GLY A 71 16.25 1.92 7.46
CA GLY A 71 17.19 1.76 6.35
C GLY A 71 16.86 2.55 5.07
N ALA A 72 15.92 3.49 5.09
CA ALA A 72 15.62 4.37 3.95
C ALA A 72 16.56 5.59 3.87
N ASN A 73 16.77 6.08 2.65
CA ASN A 73 17.57 7.27 2.35
C ASN A 73 16.67 8.50 2.19
N TYR A 74 16.99 9.60 2.87
CA TYR A 74 16.24 10.85 2.75
C TYR A 74 16.63 11.62 1.49
N LEU A 75 15.64 12.10 0.74
CA LEU A 75 15.82 12.78 -0.55
C LEU A 75 15.41 14.27 -0.55
N GLY A 76 14.87 14.78 0.56
CA GLY A 76 14.40 16.16 0.69
C GLY A 76 12.88 16.27 0.87
N GLN A 77 12.34 17.47 0.67
CA GLN A 77 10.91 17.73 0.85
C GLN A 77 10.23 18.08 -0.48
N ARG A 78 9.00 17.59 -0.67
CA ARG A 78 8.16 17.88 -1.84
C ARG A 78 6.69 17.95 -1.44
N TYR A 79 5.92 18.76 -2.15
CA TYR A 79 4.46 18.73 -2.00
C TYR A 79 3.88 17.53 -2.74
N MET A 80 3.01 16.76 -2.09
CA MET A 80 2.26 15.64 -2.68
C MET A 80 0.84 15.64 -2.14
N ASP A 81 -0.16 15.64 -3.03
CA ASP A 81 -1.60 15.65 -2.69
C ASP A 81 -2.00 16.70 -1.64
N GLY A 82 -1.34 17.87 -1.66
CA GLY A 82 -1.60 18.99 -0.75
C GLY A 82 -0.81 18.94 0.57
N PHE A 83 -0.03 17.90 0.83
CA PHE A 83 0.83 17.76 2.01
C PHE A 83 2.28 18.13 1.66
N LEU A 84 2.99 18.79 2.58
CA LEU A 84 4.44 18.91 2.49
C LEU A 84 5.05 17.63 3.08
N CYS A 85 5.72 16.83 2.24
CA CYS A 85 6.22 15.51 2.62
C CYS A 85 7.75 15.47 2.65
N ASN A 86 8.30 14.75 3.62
CA ASN A 86 9.64 14.17 3.56
C ASN A 86 9.61 13.04 2.53
N VAL A 87 10.55 13.06 1.59
CA VAL A 87 10.69 12.03 0.56
C VAL A 87 11.81 11.08 0.93
N TRP A 88 11.52 9.78 0.87
CA TRP A 88 12.45 8.71 1.22
C TRP A 88 12.51 7.68 0.11
N GLU A 89 13.71 7.17 -0.16
CA GLU A 89 13.92 6.02 -1.03
C GLU A 89 14.34 4.81 -0.21
N LYS A 90 13.75 3.65 -0.53
CA LYS A 90 14.05 2.38 0.13
C LYS A 90 14.20 1.28 -0.90
N VAL A 91 15.20 0.42 -0.69
CA VAL A 91 15.54 -0.74 -1.53
C VAL A 91 15.65 -0.42 -3.04
N ASP A 92 16.02 0.82 -3.37
CA ASP A 92 16.28 1.35 -4.73
C ASP A 92 15.10 1.28 -5.72
N PHE A 93 13.90 0.91 -5.27
CA PHE A 93 12.71 0.87 -6.13
C PHE A 93 11.44 1.41 -5.47
N ILE A 94 11.48 1.80 -4.19
CA ILE A 94 10.30 2.34 -3.50
C ILE A 94 10.57 3.77 -3.05
N TRP A 95 9.69 4.68 -3.44
CA TRP A 95 9.66 6.05 -2.98
C TRP A 95 8.49 6.25 -2.04
N TYR A 96 8.75 6.87 -0.91
CA TYR A 96 7.82 7.08 0.18
C TYR A 96 7.71 8.57 0.49
N TYR A 97 6.49 9.04 0.66
CA TYR A 97 6.18 10.42 1.01
C TYR A 97 5.51 10.41 2.37
N GLU A 98 6.24 10.89 3.37
CA GLU A 98 5.82 11.00 4.77
C GLU A 98 5.46 12.46 5.05
N ASP A 99 4.24 12.73 5.51
CA ASP A 99 3.84 14.09 5.92
C ASP A 99 4.79 14.65 7.00
N VAL A 100 5.32 15.86 6.76
CA VAL A 100 6.29 16.50 7.66
C VAL A 100 5.70 16.74 9.04
N GLU A 101 4.41 17.08 9.13
CA GLU A 101 3.74 17.41 10.39
C GLU A 101 3.37 16.15 11.18
N THR A 102 2.62 15.23 10.57
CA THR A 102 2.04 14.09 11.28
C THR A 102 2.87 12.81 11.23
N LYS A 103 3.92 12.77 10.40
CA LYS A 103 4.74 11.57 10.15
C LYS A 103 3.97 10.38 9.57
N ARG A 104 2.81 10.65 8.98
CA ARG A 104 1.97 9.61 8.36
C ARG A 104 2.39 9.41 6.91
N PRO A 105 2.27 8.17 6.37
CA PRO A 105 2.42 7.94 4.95
C PRO A 105 1.29 8.64 4.19
N VAL A 106 1.67 9.45 3.19
CA VAL A 106 0.74 10.16 2.29
C VAL A 106 0.67 9.47 0.94
N TYR A 107 1.84 9.10 0.40
CA TYR A 107 1.95 8.50 -0.93
C TYR A 107 3.15 7.56 -0.98
N TRP A 108 3.09 6.58 -1.87
CA TRP A 108 4.24 5.78 -2.25
C TRP A 108 4.14 5.36 -3.71
N GLU A 109 5.29 5.15 -4.33
CA GLU A 109 5.37 4.62 -5.67
C GLU A 109 6.52 3.64 -5.82
N PHE A 110 6.30 2.65 -6.68
CA PHE A 110 7.33 1.74 -7.13
C PHE A 110 7.96 2.30 -8.40
N TYR A 111 9.22 2.70 -8.29
CA TYR A 111 10.05 3.16 -9.40
C TYR A 111 10.48 1.93 -10.23
N THR A 112 10.02 1.87 -11.49
CA THR A 112 10.33 0.78 -12.42
C THR A 112 11.43 1.13 -13.41
N GLY A 113 12.11 2.27 -13.25
CA GLY A 113 13.23 2.68 -14.12
C GLY A 113 12.83 3.37 -15.43
N SER A 114 11.58 3.82 -15.59
CA SER A 114 11.11 4.53 -16.78
C SER A 114 10.37 5.81 -16.37
N GLU A 115 10.91 6.96 -16.75
CA GLU A 115 10.19 8.24 -16.82
C GLU A 115 9.13 8.22 -17.94
#